data_AF-A0AAV7A889-F1
#
_entry.id   AF-A0AAV7A889-F1
#
_cell.length_a   1.000
_cell.length_b   1.000
_cell.length_c   1.000
_cell.angle_alpha   90.00
_cell.angle_beta   90.00
_cell.angle_gamma   90.00
#
_symmetry.space_group_name_H-M   'P 1'
#
loop_
_entity.id
_entity.type
_entity.pdbx_description
1 polymer ?
#
loop_
_entity_poly.entity_id
_entity_poly.type
_entity_poly.pdbx_seq_one_letter_code
_entity_poly.pdbx_strand_id
1 'polypeptide(L)'
;MFVQRNHNAQTPDTEGSVPEKENYTPESLACLSYLLFVHHIGMDSFPFVFGPAFVVKTNMEHVDVLLKRTEESMLSKGLDLLEHSLLRVDNESLPEDILDVSVVNQVLQDLVKVMTLCPIEHLVSQKC
;
A
#
# COMPACT_ATOMS: atom_id res chain seq x y z
N MET A 1 -71.11 5.93 10.43
CA MET A 1 -70.72 5.60 9.04
C MET A 1 -69.21 5.44 9.03
N PHE A 2 -68.74 4.32 8.47
CA PHE A 2 -67.37 3.81 8.29
C PHE A 2 -66.41 4.88 7.74
N VAL A 3 -65.08 4.86 7.89
CA VAL A 3 -64.10 3.77 7.69
C VAL A 3 -62.81 4.10 8.45
N GLN A 4 -62.28 3.16 9.24
CA GLN A 4 -60.91 3.19 9.77
C GLN A 4 -59.92 2.78 8.67
N ARG A 5 -58.89 3.58 8.45
CA ARG A 5 -57.76 3.26 7.57
C ARG A 5 -56.62 2.71 8.42
N ASN A 6 -56.40 1.39 8.36
CA ASN A 6 -55.13 0.78 8.73
C ASN A 6 -54.22 0.80 7.50
N HIS A 7 -52.99 1.28 7.64
CA HIS A 7 -51.85 0.70 6.93
C HIS A 7 -50.56 0.87 7.74
N ASN A 8 -49.87 -0.26 7.86
CA ASN A 8 -48.68 -0.57 8.63
C ASN A 8 -47.62 0.53 8.72
N ALA A 9 -47.04 0.63 9.91
CA ALA A 9 -45.66 1.05 10.10
C ALA A 9 -44.74 0.10 9.33
N GLN A 10 -44.07 0.62 8.31
CA GLN A 10 -42.89 0.01 7.73
C GLN A 10 -41.82 1.11 7.76
N THR A 11 -40.91 1.00 8.72
CA THR A 11 -39.64 1.73 8.73
C THR A 11 -38.92 1.43 7.42
N PRO A 12 -38.36 2.42 6.70
CA PRO A 12 -37.49 2.11 5.59
C PRO A 12 -36.24 1.48 6.18
N ASP A 13 -36.07 0.19 5.89
CA ASP A 13 -34.87 -0.56 6.13
C ASP A 13 -33.71 0.24 5.52
N THR A 14 -32.88 0.82 6.40
CA THR A 14 -31.59 1.33 5.99
C THR A 14 -30.80 0.09 5.64
N GLU A 15 -30.79 -0.27 4.37
CA GLU A 15 -29.87 -1.25 3.80
C GLU A 15 -28.46 -0.78 4.15
N GLY A 16 -27.96 -1.29 5.28
CA GLY A 16 -26.55 -1.26 5.58
C GLY A 16 -25.89 -2.01 4.44
N SER A 17 -25.28 -1.26 3.54
CA SER A 17 -24.35 -1.80 2.55
C SER A 17 -23.31 -2.59 3.35
N VAL A 18 -23.50 -3.90 3.43
CA VAL A 18 -22.44 -4.82 3.84
C VAL A 18 -21.32 -4.50 2.87
N PRO A 19 -20.16 -3.98 3.30
CA PRO A 19 -19.06 -3.77 2.38
C PRO A 19 -18.81 -5.12 1.74
N GLU A 20 -19.02 -5.20 0.43
CA GLU A 20 -18.65 -6.38 -0.33
C GLU A 20 -17.21 -6.69 0.06
N LYS A 21 -16.91 -7.96 0.34
CA LYS A 21 -15.55 -8.37 0.65
C LYS A 21 -14.75 -8.17 -0.64
N GLU A 22 -14.27 -6.96 -0.86
CA GLU A 22 -13.57 -6.57 -2.08
C GLU A 22 -12.33 -7.45 -2.17
N ASN A 23 -12.33 -8.38 -3.12
CA ASN A 23 -11.24 -9.33 -3.33
C ASN A 23 -10.15 -8.63 -4.15
N TYR A 24 -9.49 -7.64 -3.55
CA TYR A 24 -8.33 -7.02 -4.15
C TYR A 24 -7.14 -7.97 -4.12
N THR A 25 -6.41 -8.05 -5.23
CA THR A 25 -5.17 -8.83 -5.24
C THR A 25 -4.05 -8.04 -4.57
N PRO A 26 -3.04 -8.70 -4.00
CA PRO A 26 -1.87 -8.02 -3.43
C PRO A 26 -1.21 -7.04 -4.42
N GLU A 27 -1.19 -7.38 -5.71
CA GLU A 27 -0.63 -6.55 -6.78
C GLU A 27 -1.47 -5.29 -7.01
N SER A 28 -2.79 -5.41 -6.99
CA SER A 28 -3.68 -4.24 -7.12
C SER A 28 -3.51 -3.28 -5.95
N LEU A 29 -3.37 -3.80 -4.72
CA LEU A 29 -3.13 -2.98 -3.53
C LEU A 29 -1.74 -2.35 -3.55
N ALA A 30 -0.72 -3.09 -4.01
CA ALA A 30 0.62 -2.54 -4.17
C ALA A 30 0.68 -1.43 -5.24
N CYS A 31 -0.03 -1.62 -6.36
CA CYS A 31 -0.20 -0.58 -7.37
C CYS A 31 -0.96 0.63 -6.82
N LEU A 32 -1.98 0.41 -5.98
CA LEU A 32 -2.70 1.50 -5.32
C LEU A 32 -1.80 2.27 -4.36
N SER A 33 -0.98 1.58 -3.55
CA SER A 33 0.01 2.20 -2.67
C SER A 33 1.02 3.04 -3.47
N TYR A 34 1.50 2.53 -4.62
CA TYR A 34 2.33 3.31 -5.54
C TYR A 34 1.64 4.60 -6.03
N LEU A 35 0.39 4.50 -6.50
CA LEU A 35 -0.37 5.68 -6.95
C LEU A 35 -0.59 6.69 -5.82
N LEU A 36 -0.81 6.20 -4.60
CA LEU A 36 -1.06 7.03 -3.44
C LEU A 36 0.20 7.74 -2.94
N PHE A 37 1.31 7.02 -2.72
CA PHE A 37 2.50 7.57 -2.06
C PHE A 37 3.56 8.12 -3.02
N VAL A 38 3.57 7.68 -4.28
CA VAL A 38 4.49 8.20 -5.30
C VAL A 38 3.80 9.27 -6.15
N HIS A 39 2.59 8.99 -6.64
CA HIS A 39 1.83 9.92 -7.50
C HIS A 39 0.87 10.84 -6.75
N HIS A 40 0.75 10.68 -5.42
CA HIS A 40 -0.08 11.53 -4.56
C HIS A 40 -1.57 11.53 -4.90
N ILE A 41 -2.04 10.50 -5.63
CA ILE A 41 -3.44 10.38 -6.05
C ILE A 41 -4.28 9.97 -4.85
N GLY A 42 -5.23 10.83 -4.45
CA GLY A 42 -6.11 10.56 -3.31
C GLY A 42 -5.47 10.80 -1.94
N MET A 43 -4.31 11.46 -1.89
CA MET A 43 -3.64 11.81 -0.62
C MET A 43 -4.49 12.72 0.27
N ASP A 44 -5.37 13.56 -0.30
CA ASP A 44 -6.31 14.39 0.45
C ASP A 44 -7.31 13.56 1.29
N SER A 45 -7.54 12.32 0.90
CA SER A 45 -8.38 11.35 1.62
C SER A 45 -7.57 10.42 2.52
N PHE A 46 -6.24 10.43 2.44
CA PHE A 46 -5.38 9.58 3.25
C PHE A 46 -5.23 10.13 4.67
N PRO A 47 -5.46 9.34 5.72
CA PRO A 47 -5.40 9.86 7.09
C PRO A 47 -4.00 10.35 7.47
N PHE A 48 -3.88 11.64 7.77
CA PHE A 48 -2.61 12.26 8.19
C PHE A 48 -2.11 11.79 9.58
N VAL A 49 -2.95 11.05 10.33
CA VAL A 49 -2.60 10.52 11.65
C VAL A 49 -1.55 9.40 11.60
N PHE A 50 -1.28 8.85 10.41
CA PHE A 50 -0.27 7.82 10.24
C PHE A 50 1.14 8.42 10.15
N GLY A 51 1.96 8.10 11.15
CA GLY A 51 3.36 8.53 11.20
C GLY A 51 4.21 7.93 10.07
N PRO A 52 5.33 8.57 9.70
CA PRO A 52 6.21 8.11 8.62
C PRO A 52 6.71 6.67 8.79
N ALA A 53 7.12 6.27 9.99
CA ALA A 53 7.59 4.90 10.27
C ALA A 53 6.48 3.84 10.07
N PHE A 54 5.23 4.18 10.41
CA PHE A 54 4.09 3.31 10.14
C PHE A 54 3.89 3.12 8.63
N VAL A 55 3.96 4.21 7.87
CA VAL A 55 3.82 4.14 6.40
C VAL A 55 4.96 3.33 5.77
N VAL A 56 6.20 3.49 6.22
CA VAL A 56 7.32 2.64 5.78
C VAL A 56 7.01 1.17 6.03
N LYS A 57 6.64 0.81 7.27
CA LYS A 57 6.34 -0.59 7.63
C LYS A 57 5.22 -1.18 6.77
N THR A 58 4.14 -0.43 6.55
CA THR A 58 3.02 -0.90 5.71
C THR A 58 3.42 -1.01 4.24
N ASN A 59 4.14 -0.02 3.71
CA ASN A 59 4.54 -0.05 2.30
C ASN A 59 5.55 -1.16 1.99
N MET A 60 6.31 -1.66 2.97
CA MET A 60 7.21 -2.79 2.78
C MET A 60 6.48 -4.06 2.32
N GLU A 61 5.22 -4.27 2.73
CA GLU A 61 4.40 -5.38 2.22
C GLU A 61 4.08 -5.23 0.72
N HIS A 62 3.85 -4.00 0.27
CA HIS A 62 3.60 -3.69 -1.13
C HIS A 62 4.87 -3.73 -1.98
N VAL A 63 5.99 -3.25 -1.43
CA VAL A 63 7.31 -3.34 -2.06
C VAL A 63 7.69 -4.81 -2.24
N ASP A 64 7.50 -5.68 -1.24
CA ASP A 64 7.75 -7.12 -1.33
C ASP A 64 6.99 -7.77 -2.50
N VAL A 65 5.71 -7.42 -2.68
CA VAL A 65 4.89 -7.91 -3.80
C VAL A 65 5.46 -7.45 -5.16
N LEU A 66 5.92 -6.20 -5.25
CA LEU A 66 6.42 -5.60 -6.49
C LEU A 66 7.82 -6.13 -6.86
N LEU A 67 8.74 -6.23 -5.90
CA LEU A 67 10.12 -6.68 -6.14
C LEU A 67 10.23 -8.18 -6.46
N LYS A 68 9.20 -8.98 -6.14
CA LYS A 68 9.12 -10.39 -6.56
C LYS A 68 8.76 -10.57 -8.04
N ARG A 69 8.37 -9.50 -8.74
CA ARG A 69 8.04 -9.54 -10.17
C ARG A 69 9.31 -9.40 -11.00
N THR A 70 9.26 -9.84 -12.24
CA THR A 70 10.37 -9.72 -13.21
C THR A 70 10.15 -8.63 -14.23
N GLU A 71 8.94 -8.08 -14.28
CA GLU A 71 8.57 -6.99 -15.19
C GLU A 71 9.23 -5.68 -14.75
N GLU A 72 9.90 -5.00 -15.68
CA GLU A 72 10.55 -3.71 -15.46
C GLU A 72 9.64 -2.70 -14.78
N SER A 73 8.38 -2.60 -15.24
CA SER A 73 7.41 -1.66 -14.70
C SER A 73 6.98 -1.99 -13.27
N MET A 74 7.00 -3.26 -12.86
CA MET A 74 6.70 -3.64 -11.48
C MET A 74 7.89 -3.39 -10.57
N LEU A 75 9.09 -3.74 -11.03
CA LEU A 75 10.33 -3.47 -10.30
C LEU A 75 10.53 -1.98 -10.07
N SER A 76 10.39 -1.16 -11.11
CA SER A 76 10.47 0.32 -11.00
C SER A 76 9.47 0.87 -9.99
N LYS A 77 8.20 0.42 -10.03
CA LYS A 77 7.21 0.83 -9.01
C LYS A 77 7.62 0.45 -7.59
N GLY A 78 8.17 -0.74 -7.42
CA GLY A 78 8.62 -1.23 -6.11
C GLY A 78 9.78 -0.39 -5.56
N LEU A 79 10.75 -0.07 -6.40
CA LEU A 79 11.90 0.76 -6.04
C LEU A 79 11.49 2.21 -5.73
N ASP A 80 10.66 2.82 -6.59
CA ASP A 80 10.14 4.17 -6.38
C ASP A 80 9.30 4.25 -5.09
N LEU A 81 8.46 3.24 -4.82
CA LEU A 81 7.65 3.19 -3.60
C LEU A 81 8.53 3.05 -2.35
N LEU A 82 9.60 2.25 -2.42
CA LEU A 82 10.57 2.11 -1.34
C LEU A 82 11.27 3.45 -1.07
N GLU A 83 11.81 4.09 -2.11
CA GLU A 83 12.48 5.39 -2.03
C GLU A 83 11.54 6.46 -1.42
N HIS A 84 10.34 6.62 -1.97
CA HIS A 84 9.37 7.60 -1.48
C HIS A 84 8.89 7.32 -0.04
N SER A 85 8.85 6.05 0.36
CA SER A 85 8.51 5.70 1.74
C SER A 85 9.60 6.15 2.70
N LEU A 86 10.87 5.95 2.33
CA LEU A 86 12.03 6.32 3.16
C LEU A 86 12.29 7.83 3.18
N LEU A 87 12.06 8.55 2.07
CA LEU A 87 12.20 10.02 1.99
C LEU A 87 11.31 10.79 2.97
N ARG A 88 10.25 10.15 3.50
CA ARG A 88 9.35 10.74 4.50
C ARG A 88 9.86 10.60 5.94
N VAL A 89 10.94 9.85 6.15
CA VAL A 89 11.53 9.56 7.46
C VAL A 89 12.81 10.37 7.62
N ASP A 90 12.95 11.06 8.74
CA ASP A 90 14.19 11.77 9.06
C ASP A 90 15.34 10.77 9.28
N ASN A 91 16.57 11.16 8.97
CA ASN A 91 17.74 10.33 9.22
C ASN A 91 17.78 9.86 10.68
N GLU A 92 18.10 8.58 10.88
CA GLU A 92 18.24 7.95 12.20
C GLU A 92 16.95 7.98 13.07
N SER A 93 15.80 8.33 12.50
CA SER A 93 14.52 8.34 13.21
C SER A 93 13.71 7.05 13.07
N LEU A 94 14.15 6.15 12.19
CA LEU A 94 13.49 4.86 12.00
C LEU A 94 13.75 3.95 13.21
N PRO A 95 12.71 3.39 13.84
CA PRO A 95 12.88 2.49 14.97
C PRO A 95 13.73 1.26 14.62
N GLU A 96 14.66 0.89 15.50
CA GLU A 96 15.56 -0.26 15.28
C GLU A 96 14.79 -1.58 15.14
N ASP A 97 13.67 -1.72 15.86
CA ASP A 97 12.80 -2.90 15.85
C ASP A 97 12.06 -3.10 14.51
N ILE A 98 12.14 -2.14 13.58
CA ILE A 98 11.63 -2.34 12.22
C ILE A 98 12.39 -3.45 11.48
N LEU A 99 13.65 -3.66 11.82
CA LEU A 99 14.48 -4.72 11.25
C LEU A 99 14.08 -6.11 11.78
N ASP A 100 13.30 -6.19 12.86
CA ASP A 100 12.75 -7.47 13.33
C ASP A 100 11.52 -7.91 12.53
N VAL A 101 10.99 -7.02 11.66
CA VAL A 101 9.86 -7.33 10.79
C VAL A 101 10.35 -8.17 9.60
N SER A 102 9.81 -9.38 9.44
CA SER A 102 10.24 -10.33 8.40
C SER A 102 10.16 -9.77 6.98
N VAL A 103 9.10 -9.01 6.66
CA VAL A 103 8.92 -8.44 5.33
C VAL A 103 9.99 -7.40 5.00
N VAL A 104 10.46 -6.64 6.00
CA VAL A 104 11.53 -5.65 5.81
C VAL A 104 12.83 -6.37 5.42
N ASN A 105 13.19 -7.43 6.13
CA ASN A 105 14.34 -8.25 5.76
C ASN A 105 14.20 -8.86 4.37
N GLN A 106 13.00 -9.33 4.02
CA GLN A 106 12.73 -9.90 2.70
C GLN A 106 12.92 -8.87 1.59
N VAL A 107 12.39 -7.66 1.76
CA VAL A 107 12.58 -6.53 0.83
C VAL A 107 14.06 -6.20 0.67
N LEU A 108 14.83 -6.16 1.76
CA LEU A 108 16.28 -5.91 1.67
C LEU A 108 17.00 -6.99 0.86
N GLN A 109 16.63 -8.27 1.03
CA GLN A 109 17.20 -9.36 0.24
C GLN A 109 16.80 -9.28 -1.23
N ASP A 110 15.54 -8.94 -1.52
CA ASP A 110 15.06 -8.80 -2.89
C ASP A 110 15.66 -7.57 -3.59
N LEU A 111 15.92 -6.49 -2.86
CA LEU A 111 16.68 -5.35 -3.35
C LEU A 111 18.11 -5.76 -3.75
N VAL A 112 18.81 -6.53 -2.91
CA VAL A 112 20.14 -7.07 -3.27
C VAL A 112 20.07 -7.91 -4.54
N LYS A 113 19.03 -8.74 -4.72
CA LYS A 113 18.85 -9.50 -5.96
C LYS A 113 18.62 -8.59 -7.16
N VAL A 114 17.81 -7.54 -7.04
CA VAL A 114 17.62 -6.57 -8.12
C VAL A 114 18.95 -5.92 -8.48
N MET A 115 19.72 -5.46 -7.49
CA MET A 115 21.04 -4.83 -7.71
C MET A 115 22.11 -5.76 -8.30
N THR A 116 21.95 -7.09 -8.21
CA THR A 116 22.99 -8.04 -8.63
C THR A 116 22.60 -8.91 -9.81
N LEU A 117 21.30 -9.18 -10.00
CA LEU A 117 20.79 -10.16 -10.96
C LEU A 117 19.82 -9.54 -11.98
N CYS A 118 19.34 -8.30 -11.78
CA CYS A 118 18.44 -7.67 -12.74
C CYS A 118 19.19 -7.35 -14.05
N PRO A 119 18.67 -7.77 -15.22
CA PRO A 119 19.31 -7.47 -16.50
C PRO A 119 19.14 -6.01 -16.96
N ILE A 120 18.37 -5.21 -16.23
CA ILE A 120 18.00 -3.84 -16.59
C ILE A 120 18.96 -2.87 -15.91
N GLU A 121 19.95 -2.37 -16.66
CA GLU A 121 21.09 -1.63 -16.10
C GLU A 121 20.70 -0.40 -15.27
N HIS A 122 19.69 0.36 -15.68
CA HIS A 122 19.33 1.57 -14.96
C HIS A 122 18.68 1.29 -13.60
N LEU A 123 17.91 0.18 -13.47
CA LEU A 123 17.32 -0.25 -12.19
C LEU A 123 18.40 -0.74 -11.22
N VAL A 124 19.44 -1.39 -11.73
CA VAL A 124 20.59 -1.83 -10.92
C VAL A 124 21.35 -0.64 -10.33
N SER A 125 21.41 0.48 -11.07
CA SER A 125 22.10 1.69 -10.66
C SER A 125 21.28 2.64 -9.76
N GLN A 126 20.00 2.35 -9.54
CA GLN A 126 19.13 3.19 -8.72
C GLN A 126 19.60 3.13 -7.27
N LYS A 127 20.02 4.30 -6.75
CA LYS A 127 20.36 4.46 -5.34
C LYS A 127 19.10 4.91 -4.63
N CYS A 128 18.51 4.04 -3.81
CA CYS A 128 17.58 4.45 -2.77
C CYS A 128 18.30 5.30 -1.72
#